data_AF-A0A0G1Y113-F1
#
_entry.id   AF-A0A0G1Y113-F1
#
_cell.length_a   1.000
_cell.length_b   1.000
_cell.length_c   1.000
_cell.angle_alpha   90.00
_cell.angle_beta   90.00
_cell.angle_gamma   90.00
#
_symmetry.space_group_name_H-M   'P 1'
#
loop_
_entity.id
_entity.type
_entity.pdbx_description
1 polymer ?
#
loop_
_entity_poly.entity_id
_entity_poly.type
_entity_poly.pdbx_seq_one_letter_code
_entity_poly.pdbx_strand_id
1 'polypeptide(L)'
;MMTRFFFFVVMVLLCAPSLAFADTITVEQKCICEFQATGAIGTTSETFTGTTWLNAIDTTTPQEPEPLCKAFCLQISTARGVTFVKSTYGEQESKLIPVIAPELGVAIPGLTAFSTAKEAGGKLSINFIGQYIVAVYEWLIGVMAVFAVIMIMVGGVQYMLAGGSQEGIKQARDRITHALIGMVILLGSYLLLQNTNPQLVIFKPLEISTVEGRPVETNVPGPIGTSSKLCETIEDCKNFCEKPNLVPEKTMGMATQSQVVELTAGEGLRLLKKEYLLPESKQKLESAGRIAASRGYTIIVIDAFRPLSGQVRLACNEILDAEKKKRTPNIPSAVAWPGGSAHGSGVALDIRLGNKDGGQLWQVTFATQRQAKLEYVKALAEIMYEAGWQRYVKEIWHFQTNGGQCISGQCFSYFGDEDCKCN
;
A
#
# COMPACT_ATOMS: atom_id res chain seq x y z
N MET A 1 -7.65 26.46 51.72
CA MET A 1 -8.78 25.63 51.23
C MET A 1 -9.04 25.86 49.74
N MET A 2 -9.05 27.11 49.25
CA MET A 2 -9.20 27.48 47.82
C MET A 2 -8.14 26.89 46.86
N THR A 3 -6.86 26.85 47.22
CA THR A 3 -5.80 26.27 46.36
C THR A 3 -5.90 24.75 46.21
N ARG A 4 -6.42 24.05 47.23
CA ARG A 4 -6.63 22.60 47.19
C ARG A 4 -7.86 22.23 46.37
N PHE A 5 -8.91 23.04 46.38
CA PHE A 5 -10.10 22.83 45.56
C PHE A 5 -9.83 23.11 44.07
N PHE A 6 -9.02 24.13 43.77
CA PHE A 6 -8.56 24.43 42.41
C PHE A 6 -7.69 23.30 41.82
N PHE A 7 -6.78 22.73 42.63
CA PHE A 7 -6.01 21.55 42.22
C PHE A 7 -6.89 20.30 42.08
N PHE A 8 -7.90 20.11 42.94
CA PHE A 8 -8.77 18.93 42.89
C PHE A 8 -9.70 18.94 41.65
N VAL A 9 -10.24 20.09 41.27
CA VAL A 9 -11.10 20.20 40.07
C VAL A 9 -10.29 20.08 38.78
N VAL A 10 -9.08 20.66 38.73
CA VAL A 10 -8.16 20.51 37.59
C VAL A 10 -7.62 19.07 37.49
N MET A 11 -7.36 18.40 38.61
CA MET A 11 -6.88 17.02 38.64
C MET A 11 -7.98 15.99 38.34
N VAL A 12 -9.24 16.23 38.73
CA VAL A 12 -10.37 15.35 38.39
C VAL A 12 -10.76 15.44 36.91
N LEU A 13 -10.59 16.60 36.27
CA LEU A 13 -10.78 16.77 34.82
C LEU A 13 -9.59 16.25 33.99
N LEU A 14 -8.39 16.13 34.56
CA LEU A 14 -7.20 15.58 33.91
C LEU A 14 -6.98 14.07 34.17
N CYS A 15 -7.73 13.45 35.09
CA CYS A 15 -7.60 12.05 35.48
C CYS A 15 -8.83 11.17 35.19
N ALA A 16 -9.68 11.53 34.22
CA ALA A 16 -10.64 10.55 33.71
C ALA A 16 -9.85 9.44 33.00
N PRO A 17 -9.83 8.20 33.52
CA PRO A 17 -9.14 7.11 32.85
C PRO A 17 -9.84 6.88 31.52
N SER A 18 -9.08 7.06 30.43
CA SER A 18 -9.44 6.55 29.12
C SER A 18 -9.79 5.08 29.28
N LEU A 19 -11.07 4.74 29.12
CA LEU A 19 -11.48 3.37 28.91
C LEU A 19 -10.84 2.94 27.58
N ALA A 20 -9.68 2.29 27.69
CA ALA A 20 -9.09 1.54 26.62
C ALA A 20 -10.09 0.41 26.28
N PHE A 21 -10.92 0.66 25.27
CA PHE A 21 -11.64 -0.44 24.63
C PHE A 21 -10.58 -1.33 24.01
N ALA A 22 -10.51 -2.55 24.54
CA ALA A 22 -9.70 -3.63 24.02
C ALA A 22 -9.91 -3.79 22.51
N ASP A 23 -8.85 -4.19 21.81
CA ASP A 23 -8.84 -4.63 20.42
C ASP A 23 -9.74 -5.87 20.22
N THR A 24 -11.05 -5.71 20.32
CA THR A 24 -11.99 -6.72 19.82
C THR A 24 -12.14 -6.52 18.33
N ILE A 25 -11.84 -7.57 17.58
CA ILE A 25 -12.24 -7.72 16.17
C ILE A 25 -13.74 -7.41 16.12
N THR A 26 -14.13 -6.24 15.60
CA THR A 26 -15.54 -5.89 15.46
C THR A 26 -16.07 -6.66 14.26
N VAL A 27 -16.75 -7.78 14.50
CA VAL A 27 -17.48 -8.48 13.43
C VAL A 27 -18.63 -7.55 12.99
N GLU A 28 -18.58 -7.07 11.75
CA GLU A 28 -19.63 -6.22 11.21
C GLU A 28 -20.77 -7.10 10.68
N GLN A 29 -21.96 -6.94 11.28
CA GLN A 29 -23.14 -7.70 10.90
C GLN A 29 -23.77 -7.14 9.64
N LYS A 30 -24.09 -8.01 8.67
CA LYS A 30 -24.69 -7.66 7.39
C LYS A 30 -26.01 -8.40 7.18
N CYS A 31 -27.02 -7.66 6.71
CA CYS A 31 -28.31 -8.18 6.28
C CYS A 31 -28.53 -7.84 4.80
N ILE A 32 -28.69 -8.84 3.94
CA ILE A 32 -29.00 -8.69 2.51
C ILE A 32 -30.49 -8.98 2.32
N CYS A 33 -31.22 -8.05 1.72
CA CYS A 33 -32.62 -8.21 1.37
C CYS A 33 -32.77 -8.30 -0.15
N GLU A 34 -33.45 -9.35 -0.63
CA GLU A 34 -33.76 -9.52 -2.05
C GLU A 34 -35.25 -9.28 -2.30
N PHE A 35 -35.55 -8.39 -3.24
CA PHE A 35 -36.89 -7.94 -3.57
C PHE A 35 -37.20 -8.13 -5.06
N GLN A 36 -38.48 -8.30 -5.37
CA GLN A 36 -39.00 -8.34 -6.73
C GLN A 36 -40.10 -7.28 -6.88
N ALA A 37 -39.98 -6.45 -7.92
CA ALA A 37 -41.01 -5.47 -8.25
C ALA A 37 -42.17 -6.14 -9.00
N THR A 38 -43.39 -5.63 -8.80
CA THR A 38 -44.60 -6.16 -9.44
C THR A 38 -44.48 -6.12 -10.97
N GLY A 39 -44.52 -7.29 -11.61
CA GLY A 39 -44.39 -7.42 -13.08
C GLY A 39 -42.95 -7.45 -13.61
N ALA A 40 -41.93 -7.40 -12.74
CA ALA A 40 -40.54 -7.55 -13.14
C ALA A 40 -40.12 -9.03 -13.18
N ILE A 41 -39.30 -9.38 -14.18
CA ILE A 41 -38.74 -10.74 -14.36
C ILE A 41 -37.50 -10.96 -13.47
N GLY A 42 -36.88 -9.88 -12.97
CA GLY A 42 -35.66 -9.93 -12.16
C GLY A 42 -35.86 -9.50 -10.71
N THR A 43 -34.93 -9.93 -9.84
CA THR A 43 -34.82 -9.50 -8.45
C THR A 43 -33.76 -8.40 -8.30
N THR A 44 -33.90 -7.60 -7.26
CA THR A 44 -32.93 -6.58 -6.84
C THR A 44 -32.48 -6.90 -5.42
N SER A 45 -31.18 -6.73 -5.13
CA SER A 45 -30.65 -6.97 -3.78
C SER A 45 -30.13 -5.66 -3.17
N GLU A 46 -30.48 -5.44 -1.91
CA GLU A 46 -29.97 -4.33 -1.10
C GLU A 46 -29.25 -4.89 0.13
N THR A 47 -28.12 -4.28 0.48
CA THR A 47 -27.30 -4.68 1.62
C THR A 47 -27.35 -3.61 2.70
N PHE A 48 -27.63 -4.02 3.93
CA PHE A 48 -27.61 -3.20 5.14
C PHE A 48 -26.53 -3.70 6.08
N THR A 49 -25.65 -2.81 6.57
CA THR A 49 -24.52 -3.17 7.43
C THR A 49 -24.56 -2.46 8.78
N GLY A 50 -23.85 -3.02 9.76
CA GLY A 50 -23.75 -2.50 11.12
C GLY A 50 -25.00 -2.77 11.99
N THR A 51 -25.17 -2.01 13.06
CA THR A 51 -26.29 -2.16 14.02
C THR A 51 -27.57 -1.45 13.57
N THR A 52 -27.58 -0.82 12.39
CA THR A 52 -28.68 0.03 11.93
C THR A 52 -29.97 -0.77 11.69
N TRP A 53 -29.87 -1.95 11.09
CA TRP A 53 -31.02 -2.84 10.86
C TRP A 53 -31.42 -3.63 12.12
N LEU A 54 -30.47 -3.88 13.03
CA LEU A 54 -30.75 -4.48 14.36
C LEU A 54 -31.59 -3.53 15.22
N ASN A 55 -31.27 -2.24 15.20
CA ASN A 55 -31.97 -1.21 15.97
C ASN A 55 -33.26 -0.72 15.30
N ALA A 56 -33.53 -1.12 14.06
CA ALA A 56 -34.71 -0.71 13.30
C ALA A 56 -35.97 -1.50 13.65
N ILE A 57 -35.82 -2.61 14.39
CA ILE A 57 -36.93 -3.45 14.84
C ILE A 57 -37.02 -3.33 16.36
N ASP A 58 -38.15 -2.82 16.85
CA ASP A 58 -38.42 -2.76 18.28
C ASP A 58 -38.85 -4.17 18.77
N THR A 59 -37.87 -4.98 19.18
CA THR A 59 -38.11 -6.32 19.73
C THR A 59 -37.84 -6.34 21.23
N THR A 60 -38.85 -6.68 22.03
CA THR A 60 -38.73 -6.83 23.49
C THR A 60 -38.01 -8.11 23.93
N THR A 61 -37.50 -8.92 23.00
CA THR A 61 -36.79 -10.16 23.26
C THR A 61 -35.51 -10.25 22.41
N PRO A 62 -34.37 -10.72 22.96
CA PRO A 62 -33.17 -10.95 22.17
C PRO A 62 -33.45 -12.07 21.16
N GLN A 63 -33.50 -11.73 19.88
CA GLN A 63 -33.54 -12.72 18.80
C GLN A 63 -32.15 -12.88 18.18
N GLU A 64 -31.88 -14.08 17.67
CA GLU A 64 -30.67 -14.31 16.86
C GLU A 64 -30.66 -13.39 15.62
N PRO A 65 -29.49 -13.07 15.05
CA PRO A 65 -29.38 -12.06 13.99
C PRO A 65 -30.12 -12.41 12.70
N GLU A 66 -30.24 -13.70 12.40
CA GLU A 66 -30.88 -14.21 11.19
C GLU A 66 -32.40 -13.93 11.13
N PRO A 67 -33.21 -14.26 12.17
CA PRO A 67 -34.63 -13.90 12.18
C PRO A 67 -34.87 -12.38 12.21
N LEU A 68 -34.00 -11.60 12.86
CA LEU A 68 -34.07 -10.13 12.83
C LEU A 68 -33.86 -9.60 11.41
N CYS A 69 -32.87 -10.13 10.68
CA CYS A 69 -32.59 -9.71 9.30
C CYS A 69 -33.81 -9.97 8.39
N LYS A 70 -34.45 -11.14 8.53
CA LYS A 70 -35.67 -11.47 7.80
C LYS A 70 -36.83 -10.52 8.12
N ALA A 71 -37.07 -10.24 9.40
CA ALA A 71 -38.12 -9.34 9.83
C ALA A 71 -37.92 -7.91 9.30
N PHE A 72 -36.68 -7.43 9.32
CA PHE A 72 -36.31 -6.11 8.80
C PHE A 72 -36.56 -6.01 7.29
N CYS A 73 -36.11 -7.01 6.52
CA CYS A 73 -36.35 -7.05 5.08
C CYS A 73 -37.84 -7.07 4.74
N LEU A 74 -38.64 -7.78 5.53
CA LEU A 74 -40.09 -7.83 5.34
C LEU A 74 -40.73 -6.45 5.58
N GLN A 75 -40.32 -5.74 6.63
CA GLN A 75 -40.81 -4.39 6.93
C GLN A 75 -40.50 -3.40 5.80
N ILE A 76 -39.28 -3.44 5.25
CA ILE A 76 -38.89 -2.63 4.09
C ILE A 76 -39.74 -2.97 2.87
N SER A 77 -39.99 -4.26 2.62
CA SER A 77 -40.80 -4.68 1.47
C SER A 77 -42.21 -4.11 1.52
N THR A 78 -42.83 -4.13 2.71
CA THR A 78 -44.16 -3.55 2.95
C THR A 78 -44.16 -2.04 2.77
N ALA A 79 -43.17 -1.34 3.33
CA ALA A 79 -43.06 0.11 3.22
C ALA A 79 -42.89 0.60 1.77
N ARG A 80 -42.26 -0.22 0.91
CA ARG A 80 -41.94 0.13 -0.48
C ARG A 80 -42.90 -0.48 -1.51
N GLY A 81 -43.84 -1.33 -1.10
CA GLY A 81 -44.77 -2.00 -2.01
C GLY A 81 -44.09 -2.98 -2.98
N VAL A 82 -42.99 -3.62 -2.56
CA VAL A 82 -42.26 -4.63 -3.33
C VAL A 82 -42.40 -6.01 -2.69
N THR A 83 -42.25 -7.08 -3.46
CA THR A 83 -42.33 -8.45 -2.95
C THR A 83 -40.98 -8.87 -2.35
N PHE A 84 -40.96 -9.25 -1.07
CA PHE A 84 -39.80 -9.87 -0.45
C PHE A 84 -39.60 -11.30 -0.97
N VAL A 85 -38.36 -11.63 -1.35
CA VAL A 85 -37.99 -12.94 -1.88
C VAL A 85 -37.22 -13.74 -0.84
N LYS A 86 -36.07 -13.23 -0.39
CA LYS A 86 -35.25 -13.86 0.64
C LYS A 86 -34.35 -12.85 1.35
N SER A 87 -33.88 -13.23 2.53
CA SER A 87 -32.87 -12.51 3.29
C SER A 87 -31.64 -13.39 3.47
N THR A 88 -30.46 -12.79 3.53
CA THR A 88 -29.22 -13.49 3.89
C THR A 88 -28.50 -12.70 4.96
N TYR A 89 -28.33 -13.32 6.13
CA TYR A 89 -27.48 -12.81 7.19
C TYR A 89 -26.04 -13.25 6.93
N GLY A 90 -25.09 -12.35 7.17
CA GLY A 90 -23.67 -12.65 7.12
C GLY A 90 -22.89 -11.83 8.13
N GLU A 91 -21.80 -12.42 8.60
CA GLU A 91 -20.80 -11.75 9.43
C GLU A 91 -19.61 -11.41 8.55
N GLN A 92 -19.25 -10.13 8.49
CA GLN A 92 -18.02 -9.70 7.83
C GLN A 92 -16.97 -9.39 8.89
N GLU A 93 -15.88 -10.14 8.86
CA GLU A 93 -14.72 -9.85 9.69
C GLU A 93 -14.14 -8.49 9.27
N SER A 94 -14.25 -7.47 10.12
CA SER A 94 -13.60 -6.19 9.83
C SER A 94 -12.11 -6.36 10.08
N LYS A 95 -11.33 -6.31 9.00
CA LYS A 95 -9.88 -6.38 9.09
C LYS A 95 -9.39 -5.00 9.55
N LEU A 96 -8.74 -4.97 10.70
CA LEU A 96 -8.01 -3.77 11.14
C LEU A 96 -6.78 -3.67 10.24
N ILE A 97 -6.70 -2.60 9.44
CA ILE A 97 -5.51 -2.33 8.63
C ILE A 97 -4.65 -1.34 9.42
N PRO A 98 -3.36 -1.64 9.67
CA PRO A 98 -2.44 -0.66 10.24
C PRO A 98 -2.21 0.44 9.19
N VAL A 99 -3.06 1.45 9.21
CA VAL A 99 -2.87 2.69 8.46
C VAL A 99 -1.93 3.58 9.27
N ILE A 100 -1.00 4.23 8.59
CA ILE A 100 -0.07 5.18 9.21
C ILE A 100 -0.92 6.31 9.82
N ALA A 101 -1.01 6.33 11.15
CA ALA A 101 -1.68 7.40 11.86
C ALA A 101 -0.88 8.70 11.70
N PRO A 102 -1.55 9.85 11.53
CA PRO A 102 -0.86 11.13 11.41
C PRO A 102 -0.16 11.48 12.74
N GLU A 103 1.07 11.99 12.66
CA GLU A 103 1.76 12.55 13.81
C GLU A 103 1.25 13.96 14.09
N LEU A 104 0.90 14.23 15.35
CA LEU A 104 0.49 15.55 15.78
C LEU A 104 1.73 16.44 15.99
N GLY A 105 1.77 17.60 15.32
CA GLY A 105 2.81 18.60 15.59
C GLY A 105 2.69 19.22 16.99
N VAL A 106 1.50 19.19 17.59
CA VAL A 106 1.23 19.64 18.95
C VAL A 106 0.29 18.62 19.62
N ALA A 107 0.64 18.17 20.82
CA ALA A 107 -0.21 17.26 21.58
C ALA A 107 -1.52 17.95 22.01
N ILE A 108 -2.65 17.32 21.67
CA ILE A 108 -3.98 17.80 22.07
C ILE A 108 -4.43 16.98 23.29
N PRO A 109 -4.66 17.60 24.45
CA PRO A 109 -5.15 16.88 25.61
C PRO A 109 -6.48 16.18 25.33
N GLY A 110 -6.58 14.90 25.72
CA GLY A 110 -7.73 14.04 25.42
C GLY A 110 -7.54 13.14 24.18
N LEU A 111 -6.59 13.46 23.29
CA LEU A 111 -6.27 12.65 22.11
C LEU A 111 -4.93 11.94 22.28
N THR A 112 -4.95 10.71 22.81
CA THR A 112 -3.73 9.90 23.05
C THR A 112 -3.34 9.03 21.85
N ALA A 113 -4.31 8.64 21.02
CA ALA A 113 -4.10 7.88 19.80
C ALA A 113 -5.24 8.10 18.81
N PHE A 114 -4.94 7.99 17.51
CA PHE A 114 -5.97 7.84 16.49
C PHE A 114 -6.46 6.39 16.45
N SER A 115 -7.75 6.18 16.20
CA SER A 115 -8.26 4.83 15.95
C SER A 115 -7.59 4.23 14.72
N THR A 116 -7.52 2.91 14.61
CA THR A 116 -7.10 2.25 13.36
C THR A 116 -8.17 2.39 12.27
N ALA A 117 -7.77 2.22 11.01
CA ALA A 117 -8.72 2.17 9.91
C ALA A 117 -9.41 0.80 9.88
N LYS A 118 -10.71 0.82 9.58
CA LYS A 118 -11.52 -0.40 9.51
C LYS A 118 -11.87 -0.69 8.06
N GLU A 119 -11.57 -1.89 7.58
CA GLU A 119 -12.07 -2.35 6.27
C GLU A 119 -13.30 -3.24 6.46
N ALA A 120 -14.40 -2.87 5.81
CA ALA A 120 -15.62 -3.65 5.75
C ALA A 120 -16.38 -3.36 4.45
N GLY A 121 -16.99 -4.39 3.86
CA GLY A 121 -17.79 -4.29 2.63
C GLY A 121 -17.06 -3.71 1.41
N GLY A 122 -15.74 -3.86 1.29
CA GLY A 122 -14.96 -3.24 0.20
C GLY A 122 -14.78 -1.73 0.37
N LYS A 123 -14.86 -1.24 1.61
CA LYS A 123 -14.64 0.15 1.97
C LYS A 123 -13.69 0.24 3.16
N LEU A 124 -12.77 1.18 3.07
CA LEU A 124 -11.86 1.56 4.13
C LEU A 124 -12.43 2.79 4.84
N SER A 125 -12.69 2.66 6.13
CA SER A 125 -13.24 3.70 6.99
C SER A 125 -12.14 4.31 7.85
N ILE A 126 -11.86 5.60 7.67
CA ILE A 126 -10.80 6.35 8.36
C ILE A 126 -11.42 7.56 9.06
N ASN A 127 -11.27 7.67 10.38
CA ASN A 127 -11.91 8.75 11.16
C ASN A 127 -10.93 9.73 11.83
N PHE A 128 -9.72 9.86 11.29
CA PHE A 128 -8.66 10.68 11.91
C PHE A 128 -9.06 12.15 12.02
N ILE A 129 -9.63 12.72 10.95
CA ILE A 129 -10.04 14.12 10.92
C ILE A 129 -11.17 14.41 11.92
N GLY A 130 -12.14 13.49 12.04
CA GLY A 130 -13.23 13.62 13.01
C GLY A 130 -12.71 13.58 14.44
N GLN A 131 -11.83 12.63 14.76
CA GLN A 131 -11.20 12.53 16.08
C GLN A 131 -10.35 13.75 16.43
N TYR A 132 -9.60 14.27 15.46
CA TYR A 132 -8.83 15.49 15.64
C TYR A 132 -9.72 16.68 15.98
N ILE A 133 -10.78 16.91 15.18
CA ILE A 133 -11.68 18.04 15.39
C ILE A 133 -12.41 17.91 16.73
N VAL A 134 -12.94 16.74 17.06
CA VAL A 134 -13.63 16.50 18.35
C VAL A 134 -12.69 16.77 19.52
N ALA A 135 -11.47 16.24 19.50
CA ALA A 135 -10.50 16.47 20.56
C ALA A 135 -10.17 17.96 20.76
N VAL A 136 -10.02 18.72 19.67
CA VAL A 136 -9.80 20.17 19.74
C VAL A 136 -11.01 20.88 20.36
N TYR A 137 -12.23 20.52 19.95
CA TYR A 137 -13.46 21.12 20.50
C TYR A 137 -13.62 20.81 21.99
N GLU A 138 -13.42 19.57 22.41
CA GLU A 138 -13.51 19.17 23.83
C GLU A 138 -12.48 19.91 24.68
N TRP A 139 -11.24 20.03 24.17
CA TRP A 139 -10.20 20.79 24.83
C TRP A 139 -10.56 22.28 24.95
N LEU A 140 -11.05 22.90 23.88
CA LEU A 140 -11.46 24.31 23.87
C LEU A 140 -12.63 24.57 24.83
N ILE A 141 -13.63 23.69 24.87
CA ILE A 141 -14.76 23.81 25.81
C ILE A 141 -14.25 23.75 27.25
N GLY A 142 -13.33 22.82 27.55
CA GLY A 142 -12.69 22.72 28.86
C GLY A 142 -11.97 24.01 29.27
N VAL A 143 -11.16 24.57 28.36
CA VAL A 143 -10.44 25.84 28.59
C VAL A 143 -11.43 27.00 28.81
N MET A 144 -12.45 27.12 27.96
CA MET A 144 -13.45 28.19 28.07
C MET A 144 -14.29 28.10 29.35
N ALA A 145 -14.61 26.89 29.80
CA ALA A 145 -15.32 26.69 31.07
C ALA A 145 -14.48 27.18 32.26
N VAL A 146 -13.17 26.91 32.28
CA VAL A 146 -12.26 27.43 33.31
C VAL A 146 -12.21 28.96 33.28
N PHE A 147 -12.09 29.56 32.09
CA PHE A 147 -12.13 31.01 31.94
C PHE A 147 -13.44 31.62 32.43
N ALA A 148 -14.58 31.00 32.12
CA ALA A 148 -15.88 31.46 32.59
C ALA A 148 -15.95 31.47 34.13
N VAL A 149 -15.49 30.40 34.79
CA VAL A 149 -15.44 30.33 36.26
C VAL A 149 -14.54 31.41 36.84
N ILE A 150 -13.37 31.67 36.25
CA ILE A 150 -12.45 32.74 36.68
C ILE A 150 -13.14 34.11 36.58
N MET A 151 -13.80 34.40 35.45
CA MET A 151 -14.46 35.69 35.23
C MET A 151 -15.64 35.89 36.19
N ILE A 152 -16.38 34.83 36.51
CA ILE A 152 -17.45 34.86 37.52
C ILE A 152 -16.86 35.14 38.91
N MET A 153 -15.74 34.49 39.29
CA MET A 153 -15.07 34.76 40.56
C MET A 153 -14.58 36.20 40.66
N VAL A 154 -13.95 36.72 39.60
CA VAL A 154 -13.50 38.13 39.53
C VAL A 154 -14.67 39.09 39.66
N GLY A 155 -15.77 38.83 38.95
CA GLY A 155 -17.00 39.61 39.07
C GLY A 155 -17.61 39.54 40.48
N GLY A 156 -17.59 38.36 41.12
CA GLY A 156 -18.08 38.18 42.48
C GLY A 156 -17.26 38.96 43.51
N VAL A 157 -15.93 38.94 43.40
CA VAL A 157 -15.05 39.75 44.26
C VAL A 157 -15.27 41.24 44.00
N GLN A 158 -15.37 41.66 42.74
CA GLN A 158 -15.65 43.05 42.37
C GLN A 158 -17.00 43.52 42.95
N TYR A 159 -18.02 42.66 42.97
CA TYR A 159 -19.32 42.95 43.56
C TYR A 159 -19.22 43.20 45.07
N MET A 160 -18.49 42.35 45.80
CA MET A 160 -18.29 42.49 47.25
C MET A 160 -17.51 43.75 47.61
N LEU A 161 -16.51 44.12 46.79
CA LEU A 161 -15.65 45.27 47.03
C LEU A 161 -16.22 46.61 46.51
N ALA A 162 -17.36 46.60 45.82
CA ALA A 162 -17.94 47.82 45.22
C ALA A 162 -18.40 48.87 46.25
N GLY A 163 -18.51 48.50 47.53
CA GLY A 163 -18.76 49.46 48.63
C GLY A 163 -20.05 50.27 48.49
N GLY A 164 -21.04 49.77 47.75
CA GLY A 164 -22.30 50.48 47.48
C GLY A 164 -22.27 51.44 46.28
N SER A 165 -21.14 51.56 45.58
CA SER A 165 -21.09 52.32 44.32
C SER A 165 -21.94 51.63 43.24
N GLN A 166 -22.91 52.35 42.69
CA GLN A 166 -23.80 51.82 41.64
C GLN A 166 -23.00 51.40 40.39
N GLU A 167 -21.97 52.17 40.05
CA GLU A 167 -21.10 51.88 38.91
C GLU A 167 -20.28 50.59 39.11
N GLY A 168 -19.67 50.39 40.29
CA GLY A 168 -18.90 49.18 40.59
C GLY A 168 -19.79 47.93 40.63
N ILE A 169 -21.00 48.05 41.18
CA ILE A 169 -22.01 46.98 41.19
C ILE A 169 -22.43 46.62 39.77
N LYS A 170 -22.68 47.62 38.92
CA LYS A 170 -23.08 47.41 37.53
C LYS A 170 -21.99 46.68 36.75
N GLN A 171 -20.74 47.15 36.82
CA GLN A 171 -19.61 46.50 36.12
C GLN A 171 -19.38 45.06 36.57
N ALA A 172 -19.52 44.78 37.87
CA ALA A 172 -19.41 43.43 38.40
C ALA A 172 -20.52 42.51 37.84
N ARG A 173 -21.76 42.99 37.79
CA ARG A 173 -22.88 42.27 37.20
C ARG A 173 -22.68 42.04 35.72
N ASP A 174 -22.29 43.07 34.96
CA ASP A 174 -22.03 42.97 33.52
C ASP A 174 -20.95 41.92 33.23
N ARG A 175 -19.88 41.87 34.04
CA ARG A 175 -18.82 40.86 33.90
C ARG A 175 -19.34 39.43 34.11
N ILE A 176 -20.14 39.20 35.15
CA ILE A 176 -20.77 37.89 35.41
C ILE A 176 -21.74 37.53 34.28
N THR A 177 -22.58 38.48 33.87
CA THR A 177 -23.58 38.30 32.81
C THR A 177 -22.90 37.99 31.48
N HIS A 178 -21.83 38.69 31.11
CA HIS A 178 -21.08 38.40 29.89
C HIS A 178 -20.41 37.03 29.92
N ALA A 179 -19.86 36.60 31.06
CA ALA A 179 -19.32 35.24 31.21
C ALA A 179 -20.40 34.16 31.02
N LEU A 180 -21.58 34.38 31.61
CA LEU A 180 -22.73 33.47 31.46
C LEU A 180 -23.28 33.47 30.04
N ILE A 181 -23.43 34.63 29.39
CA ILE A 181 -23.87 34.72 27.99
C ILE A 181 -22.88 33.98 27.08
N GLY A 182 -21.57 34.17 27.28
CA GLY A 182 -20.55 33.44 26.53
C GLY A 182 -20.69 31.92 26.70
N MET A 183 -20.93 31.45 27.92
CA MET A 183 -21.16 30.02 28.20
C MET A 183 -22.44 29.51 27.53
N VAL A 184 -23.52 30.29 27.57
CA VAL A 184 -24.80 29.95 26.93
C VAL A 184 -24.63 29.89 25.41
N ILE A 185 -23.88 30.81 24.80
CA ILE A 185 -23.59 30.79 23.36
C ILE A 185 -22.74 29.56 23.00
N LEU A 186 -21.73 29.23 23.81
CA LEU A 186 -20.86 28.08 23.57
C LEU A 186 -21.65 26.76 23.58
N LEU A 187 -22.40 26.50 24.66
CA LEU A 187 -23.24 25.30 24.78
C LEU A 187 -24.42 25.33 23.80
N GLY A 188 -25.01 26.51 23.61
CA GLY A 188 -26.09 26.74 22.66
C GLY A 188 -25.67 26.47 21.22
N SER A 189 -24.44 26.82 20.84
CA SER A 189 -23.89 26.52 19.52
C SER A 189 -23.84 25.01 19.26
N TYR A 190 -23.37 24.23 20.23
CA TYR A 190 -23.39 22.77 20.13
C TYR A 190 -24.82 22.23 19.98
N LEU A 191 -25.77 22.68 20.81
CA LEU A 191 -27.16 22.25 20.75
C LEU A 191 -27.83 22.64 19.42
N LEU A 192 -27.54 23.84 18.90
CA LEU A 192 -28.04 24.29 17.61
C LEU A 192 -27.50 23.42 16.48
N LEU A 193 -26.19 23.17 16.45
CA LEU A 193 -25.57 22.31 15.43
C LEU A 193 -26.15 20.89 15.51
N GLN A 194 -26.24 20.31 16.71
CA GLN A 194 -26.77 18.97 16.92
C GLN A 194 -28.24 18.83 16.51
N ASN A 195 -29.07 19.84 16.82
CA ASN A 195 -30.50 19.79 16.53
C ASN A 195 -30.82 20.09 15.06
N THR A 196 -30.06 20.98 14.41
CA THR A 196 -30.25 21.27 12.99
C THR A 196 -29.72 20.14 12.11
N ASN A 197 -28.52 19.63 12.40
CA ASN A 197 -27.97 18.46 11.73
C ASN A 197 -26.92 17.77 12.62
N PRO A 198 -27.23 16.60 13.20
CA PRO A 198 -26.29 15.90 14.07
C PRO A 198 -24.99 15.52 13.35
N GLN A 199 -24.95 15.49 12.02
CA GLN A 199 -23.72 15.21 11.25
C GLN A 199 -22.69 16.35 11.28
N LEU A 200 -23.04 17.52 11.83
CA LEU A 200 -22.10 18.63 12.03
C LEU A 200 -21.26 18.49 13.31
N VAL A 201 -21.71 17.64 14.23
CA VAL A 201 -21.01 17.33 15.50
C VAL A 201 -20.59 15.85 15.57
N ILE A 202 -21.32 14.96 14.89
CA ILE A 202 -20.97 13.56 14.73
C ILE A 202 -20.37 13.38 13.33
N PHE A 203 -19.04 13.45 13.25
CA PHE A 203 -18.34 13.32 11.98
C PHE A 203 -18.45 11.89 11.43
N LYS A 204 -18.88 11.82 10.17
CA LYS A 204 -18.82 10.57 9.41
C LYS A 204 -17.36 10.24 9.10
N PRO A 205 -16.95 8.97 9.23
CA PRO A 205 -15.62 8.56 8.80
C PRO A 205 -15.48 8.74 7.29
N LEU A 206 -14.25 9.01 6.84
CA LEU A 206 -13.92 9.00 5.43
C LEU A 206 -13.98 7.56 4.93
N GLU A 207 -14.95 7.27 4.08
CA GLU A 207 -15.06 5.99 3.38
C GLU A 207 -14.35 6.10 2.04
N ILE A 208 -13.27 5.33 1.88
CA ILE A 208 -12.59 5.15 0.61
C ILE A 208 -12.97 3.77 0.11
N SER A 209 -13.55 3.67 -1.08
CA SER A 209 -13.77 2.36 -1.70
C SER A 209 -12.43 1.66 -1.82
N THR A 210 -12.30 0.49 -1.18
CA THR A 210 -11.17 -0.36 -1.47
C THR A 210 -11.44 -0.90 -2.86
N VAL A 211 -10.50 -0.65 -3.76
CA VAL A 211 -10.43 -1.45 -4.96
C VAL A 211 -10.12 -2.83 -4.42
N GLU A 212 -11.04 -3.80 -4.57
CA GLU A 212 -10.66 -5.20 -4.49
C GLU A 212 -9.42 -5.27 -5.37
N GLY A 213 -8.27 -5.45 -4.71
CA GLY A 213 -7.11 -5.84 -5.45
C GLY A 213 -7.64 -7.00 -6.27
N ARG A 214 -7.65 -6.87 -7.60
CA ARG A 214 -7.60 -8.09 -8.39
C ARG A 214 -6.56 -8.93 -7.66
N PRO A 215 -6.75 -10.24 -7.51
CA PRO A 215 -5.56 -11.04 -7.50
C PRO A 215 -4.80 -10.58 -8.75
N VAL A 216 -3.84 -9.65 -8.59
CA VAL A 216 -2.48 -9.93 -8.96
C VAL A 216 -2.38 -11.35 -8.52
N GLU A 217 -2.44 -12.28 -9.48
CA GLU A 217 -2.03 -13.63 -9.19
C GLU A 217 -0.70 -13.43 -8.50
N THR A 218 -0.74 -13.50 -7.18
CA THR A 218 0.44 -13.60 -6.40
C THR A 218 0.73 -15.11 -6.57
N ASN A 219 1.36 -15.58 -7.64
CA ASN A 219 2.74 -15.26 -7.93
C ASN A 219 3.22 -14.11 -7.07
N VAL A 220 3.26 -14.28 -5.73
CA VAL A 220 4.42 -13.77 -5.03
C VAL A 220 5.49 -14.51 -5.79
N PRO A 221 6.24 -13.86 -6.69
CA PRO A 221 7.44 -14.51 -7.14
C PRO A 221 8.20 -14.61 -5.82
N GLY A 222 8.52 -15.83 -5.37
CA GLY A 222 9.64 -15.98 -4.45
C GLY A 222 10.70 -14.98 -4.93
N PRO A 223 11.18 -14.11 -4.04
CA PRO A 223 11.65 -12.76 -4.32
C PRO A 223 12.15 -12.64 -5.76
N ILE A 224 11.47 -11.88 -6.63
CA ILE A 224 11.79 -11.80 -8.08
C ILE A 224 13.31 -11.77 -8.25
N GLY A 225 13.91 -12.90 -8.64
CA GLY A 225 15.35 -13.14 -8.44
C GLY A 225 15.71 -14.52 -7.87
N THR A 226 14.78 -15.23 -7.21
CA THR A 226 14.94 -16.65 -6.86
C THR A 226 14.20 -17.52 -7.87
N SER A 227 14.69 -17.53 -9.10
CA SER A 227 14.23 -18.46 -10.11
C SER A 227 14.61 -19.88 -9.69
N SER A 228 13.62 -20.77 -9.52
CA SER A 228 13.88 -22.15 -9.11
C SER A 228 14.40 -22.97 -10.30
N LYS A 229 15.64 -23.45 -10.21
CA LYS A 229 16.21 -24.31 -11.24
C LYS A 229 15.34 -25.57 -11.41
N LEU A 230 15.06 -25.93 -12.64
CA LEU A 230 14.35 -27.16 -13.00
C LEU A 230 15.26 -28.39 -12.83
N CYS A 231 16.57 -28.20 -13.02
CA CYS A 231 17.59 -29.21 -12.83
C CYS A 231 18.93 -28.55 -12.45
N GLU A 232 19.75 -29.24 -11.65
CA GLU A 232 21.06 -28.75 -11.19
C GLU A 232 22.23 -29.68 -11.58
N THR A 233 21.92 -30.86 -12.09
CA THR A 233 22.91 -31.82 -12.59
C THR A 233 22.60 -32.21 -14.03
N ILE A 234 23.63 -32.68 -14.74
CA ILE A 234 23.49 -33.18 -16.11
C ILE A 234 22.47 -34.31 -16.18
N GLU A 235 22.49 -35.23 -15.21
CA GLU A 235 21.59 -36.38 -15.18
C GLU A 235 20.14 -35.95 -14.92
N ASP A 236 19.93 -35.00 -14.01
CA ASP A 236 18.60 -34.44 -13.77
C ASP A 236 18.07 -33.75 -15.03
N CYS A 237 18.89 -32.94 -15.70
CA CYS A 237 18.47 -32.25 -16.92
C CYS A 237 18.17 -33.23 -18.06
N LYS A 238 18.94 -34.31 -18.22
CA LYS A 238 18.70 -35.35 -19.24
C LYS A 238 17.31 -35.96 -19.12
N ASN A 239 16.88 -36.29 -17.90
CA ASN A 239 15.56 -36.84 -17.64
C ASN A 239 14.42 -35.94 -18.15
N PHE A 240 14.61 -34.61 -18.10
CA PHE A 240 13.68 -33.64 -18.68
C PHE A 240 13.82 -33.49 -20.19
N CYS A 241 15.05 -33.54 -20.72
CA CYS A 241 15.32 -33.44 -22.17
C CYS A 241 14.68 -34.57 -22.97
N GLU A 242 14.58 -35.76 -22.38
CA GLU A 242 13.93 -36.93 -23.00
C GLU A 242 12.40 -36.93 -22.84
N LYS A 243 11.84 -36.08 -21.96
CA LYS A 243 10.41 -36.03 -21.61
C LYS A 243 9.86 -34.60 -21.72
N PRO A 244 9.65 -34.07 -22.94
CA PRO A 244 9.26 -32.67 -23.16
C PRO A 244 7.92 -32.26 -22.53
N ASN A 245 7.03 -33.21 -22.23
CA ASN A 245 5.73 -32.95 -21.59
C ASN A 245 5.84 -32.67 -20.07
N LEU A 246 7.03 -32.81 -19.47
CA LEU A 246 7.26 -32.57 -18.03
C LEU A 246 7.79 -31.16 -17.73
N VAL A 247 7.96 -30.29 -18.74
CA VAL A 247 8.35 -28.90 -18.49
C VAL A 247 7.11 -28.15 -17.98
N PRO A 248 7.10 -27.71 -16.71
CA PRO A 248 5.95 -26.99 -16.18
C PRO A 248 5.80 -25.66 -16.93
N GLU A 249 4.58 -25.38 -17.40
CA GLU A 249 4.26 -24.14 -18.11
C GLU A 249 4.53 -22.89 -17.25
N LYS A 250 4.54 -23.07 -15.92
CA LYS A 250 4.80 -22.05 -14.91
C LYS A 250 5.84 -22.57 -13.91
N THR A 251 7.02 -21.95 -13.89
CA THR A 251 8.05 -22.19 -12.86
C THR A 251 8.17 -20.97 -11.96
N MET A 252 8.36 -21.18 -10.66
CA MET A 252 8.50 -20.10 -9.69
C MET A 252 9.60 -19.11 -10.13
N GLY A 253 9.23 -17.83 -10.22
CA GLY A 253 10.13 -16.74 -10.62
C GLY A 253 10.29 -16.55 -12.14
N MET A 254 9.73 -17.40 -12.99
CA MET A 254 9.75 -17.21 -14.45
C MET A 254 8.51 -16.45 -14.92
N ALA A 255 8.71 -15.47 -15.81
CA ALA A 255 7.64 -14.76 -16.47
C ALA A 255 7.12 -15.56 -17.68
N THR A 256 5.84 -15.41 -17.98
CA THR A 256 5.21 -15.95 -19.20
C THR A 256 5.21 -14.90 -20.33
N GLN A 257 5.00 -15.36 -21.56
CA GLN A 257 4.96 -14.46 -22.73
C GLN A 257 3.85 -13.39 -22.63
N SER A 258 2.76 -13.65 -21.89
CA SER A 258 1.66 -12.70 -21.69
C SER A 258 1.95 -11.61 -20.65
N GLN A 259 2.99 -11.81 -19.82
CA GLN A 259 3.36 -10.85 -18.76
C GLN A 259 4.42 -9.84 -19.21
N VAL A 260 5.15 -10.14 -20.29
CA VAL A 260 6.18 -9.26 -20.84
C VAL A 260 5.63 -8.41 -21.98
N VAL A 261 6.23 -7.24 -22.17
CA VAL A 261 5.88 -6.28 -23.20
C VAL A 261 7.05 -6.08 -24.17
N GLU A 262 6.73 -5.85 -25.44
CA GLU A 262 7.74 -5.58 -26.47
C GLU A 262 8.48 -4.27 -26.17
N LEU A 263 9.81 -4.32 -26.29
CA LEU A 263 10.66 -3.15 -26.20
C LEU A 263 10.57 -2.34 -27.49
N THR A 264 10.65 -1.03 -27.33
CA THR A 264 10.66 -0.08 -28.44
C THR A 264 11.98 0.69 -28.43
N ALA A 265 12.58 0.90 -29.60
CA ALA A 265 13.70 1.81 -29.73
C ALA A 265 13.26 3.24 -29.33
N GLY A 266 14.20 4.03 -28.82
CA GLY A 266 13.90 5.35 -28.27
C GLY A 266 15.17 6.16 -28.08
N GLU A 267 15.05 7.29 -27.40
CA GLU A 267 16.18 8.16 -27.08
C GLU A 267 17.27 7.39 -26.33
N GLY A 268 18.47 7.32 -26.93
CA GLY A 268 19.60 6.56 -26.39
C GLY A 268 19.39 5.04 -26.29
N LEU A 269 18.38 4.47 -26.96
CA LEU A 269 18.10 3.03 -26.99
C LEU A 269 18.05 2.48 -28.41
N ARG A 270 18.85 1.45 -28.67
CA ARG A 270 18.83 0.66 -29.90
C ARG A 270 18.60 -0.81 -29.60
N LEU A 271 17.69 -1.43 -30.35
CA LEU A 271 17.40 -2.86 -30.26
C LEU A 271 18.03 -3.58 -31.46
N LEU A 272 18.75 -4.69 -31.23
CA LEU A 272 19.30 -5.51 -32.32
C LEU A 272 18.27 -6.45 -32.94
N LYS A 273 17.26 -6.83 -32.16
CA LYS A 273 16.15 -7.69 -32.53
C LYS A 273 14.95 -7.34 -31.65
N LYS A 274 13.81 -8.00 -31.90
CA LYS A 274 12.65 -7.90 -31.01
C LYS A 274 12.99 -8.49 -29.66
N GLU A 275 12.70 -7.72 -28.63
CA GLU A 275 13.01 -8.04 -27.24
C GLU A 275 11.83 -7.71 -26.35
N TYR A 276 11.78 -8.37 -25.20
CA TYR A 276 10.69 -8.22 -24.24
C TYR A 276 11.24 -8.07 -22.83
N LEU A 277 10.54 -7.33 -21.98
CA LEU A 277 10.79 -7.23 -20.54
C LEU A 277 9.46 -7.10 -19.80
N LEU A 278 9.47 -7.26 -18.48
CA LEU A 278 8.34 -6.82 -17.65
C LEU A 278 8.12 -5.30 -17.78
N PRO A 279 6.87 -4.80 -17.63
CA PRO A 279 6.57 -3.38 -17.76
C PRO A 279 7.44 -2.45 -16.90
N GLU A 280 7.71 -2.83 -15.65
CA GLU A 280 8.57 -2.04 -14.75
C GLU A 280 10.03 -1.99 -15.24
N SER A 281 10.57 -3.14 -15.65
CA SER A 281 11.92 -3.23 -16.22
C SER A 281 12.05 -2.43 -17.52
N LYS A 282 11.01 -2.43 -18.36
CA LYS A 282 10.96 -1.58 -19.57
C LYS A 282 11.06 -0.10 -19.21
N GLN A 283 10.31 0.38 -18.21
CA GLN A 283 10.38 1.79 -17.79
C GLN A 283 11.78 2.18 -17.29
N LYS A 284 12.43 1.29 -16.52
CA LYS A 284 13.82 1.51 -16.08
C LYS A 284 14.81 1.53 -17.26
N LEU A 285 14.63 0.68 -18.26
CA LEU A 285 15.45 0.69 -19.48
C LEU A 285 15.26 2.00 -20.28
N GLU A 286 14.03 2.49 -20.41
CA GLU A 286 13.74 3.79 -21.06
C GLU A 286 14.40 4.96 -20.31
N SER A 287 14.44 4.91 -18.98
CA SER A 287 15.21 5.86 -18.17
C SER A 287 16.72 5.78 -18.46
N ALA A 288 17.27 4.57 -18.50
CA ALA A 288 18.68 4.34 -18.85
C ALA A 288 19.02 4.88 -20.24
N GLY A 289 18.11 4.74 -21.20
CA GLY A 289 18.21 5.33 -22.54
C GLY A 289 18.42 6.84 -22.52
N ARG A 290 17.56 7.56 -21.80
CA ARG A 290 17.66 9.02 -21.65
C ARG A 290 18.96 9.45 -20.96
N ILE A 291 19.39 8.72 -19.93
CA ILE A 291 20.67 8.96 -19.23
C ILE A 291 21.86 8.69 -20.17
N ALA A 292 21.80 7.65 -21.00
CA ALA A 292 22.84 7.39 -21.99
C ALA A 292 22.92 8.51 -23.03
N ALA A 293 21.77 8.93 -23.56
CA ALA A 293 21.69 9.99 -24.57
C ALA A 293 22.27 11.32 -24.06
N SER A 294 21.94 11.71 -22.82
CA SER A 294 22.47 12.95 -22.22
C SER A 294 24.00 12.94 -22.05
N ARG A 295 24.58 11.74 -21.98
CA ARG A 295 26.04 11.51 -21.88
C ARG A 295 26.70 11.21 -23.24
N GLY A 296 25.97 11.32 -24.34
CA GLY A 296 26.50 11.08 -25.70
C GLY A 296 26.67 9.60 -26.07
N TYR A 297 25.95 8.71 -25.39
CA TYR A 297 25.97 7.27 -25.61
C TYR A 297 24.61 6.75 -26.10
N THR A 298 24.63 5.53 -26.63
CA THR A 298 23.42 4.76 -26.93
C THR A 298 23.56 3.37 -26.30
N ILE A 299 22.56 2.91 -25.56
CA ILE A 299 22.48 1.54 -25.08
C ILE A 299 21.97 0.66 -26.22
N ILE A 300 22.70 -0.41 -26.49
CA ILE A 300 22.33 -1.40 -27.50
C ILE A 300 21.94 -2.68 -26.77
N VAL A 301 20.65 -3.04 -26.84
CA VAL A 301 20.11 -4.27 -26.23
C VAL A 301 20.43 -5.48 -27.11
N ILE A 302 21.05 -6.49 -26.49
CA ILE A 302 21.54 -7.71 -27.14
C ILE A 302 20.57 -8.88 -26.92
N ASP A 303 20.17 -9.08 -25.67
CA ASP A 303 19.24 -10.14 -25.26
C ASP A 303 18.47 -9.69 -24.02
N ALA A 304 17.19 -10.01 -23.90
CA ALA A 304 16.37 -9.69 -22.74
C ALA A 304 15.56 -10.93 -22.30
N PHE A 305 14.23 -10.90 -22.38
CA PHE A 305 13.40 -12.00 -21.91
C PHE A 305 13.66 -13.32 -22.66
N ARG A 306 13.96 -14.37 -21.91
CA ARG A 306 14.12 -15.73 -22.43
C ARG A 306 13.18 -16.71 -21.72
N PRO A 307 12.08 -17.15 -22.36
CA PRO A 307 11.11 -18.02 -21.71
C PRO A 307 11.74 -19.34 -21.28
N LEU A 308 11.15 -19.99 -20.28
CA LEU A 308 11.64 -21.25 -19.72
C LEU A 308 11.88 -22.33 -20.79
N SER A 309 10.94 -22.47 -21.73
CA SER A 309 11.07 -23.40 -22.87
C SER A 309 12.33 -23.13 -23.70
N GLY A 310 12.70 -21.86 -23.87
CA GLY A 310 13.94 -21.45 -24.52
C GLY A 310 15.18 -21.86 -23.72
N GLN A 311 15.16 -21.73 -22.40
CA GLN A 311 16.26 -22.14 -21.53
C GLN A 311 16.45 -23.66 -21.53
N VAL A 312 15.36 -24.43 -21.41
CA VAL A 312 15.38 -25.89 -21.49
C VAL A 312 15.96 -26.33 -22.84
N ARG A 313 15.52 -25.72 -23.94
CA ARG A 313 16.05 -26.04 -25.28
C ARG A 313 17.55 -25.80 -25.39
N LEU A 314 18.08 -24.70 -24.84
CA LEU A 314 19.52 -24.42 -24.85
C LEU A 314 20.30 -25.50 -24.09
N ALA A 315 19.87 -25.83 -22.86
CA ALA A 315 20.52 -26.85 -22.05
C ALA A 315 20.45 -28.25 -22.70
N CYS A 316 19.28 -28.64 -23.20
CA CYS A 316 19.09 -29.95 -23.81
C CYS A 316 19.86 -30.11 -25.11
N ASN A 317 19.98 -29.06 -25.93
CA ASN A 317 20.78 -29.10 -27.15
C ASN A 317 22.26 -29.39 -26.84
N GLU A 318 22.82 -28.74 -25.82
CA GLU A 318 24.22 -28.98 -25.40
C GLU A 318 24.43 -30.41 -24.88
N ILE A 319 23.51 -30.89 -24.04
CA ILE A 319 23.58 -32.24 -23.45
C ILE A 319 23.48 -33.32 -24.53
N LEU A 320 22.45 -33.25 -25.39
CA LEU A 320 22.20 -34.27 -26.41
C LEU A 320 23.24 -34.23 -27.54
N ASP A 321 23.78 -33.05 -27.90
CA ASP A 321 24.86 -32.94 -28.88
C ASP A 321 26.18 -33.54 -28.36
N ALA A 322 26.47 -33.36 -27.07
CA ALA A 322 27.64 -33.98 -26.45
C ALA A 322 27.55 -35.51 -26.51
N GLU A 323 26.39 -36.10 -26.20
CA GLU A 323 26.17 -37.54 -26.27
C GLU A 323 26.31 -38.09 -27.70
N LYS A 324 25.67 -37.43 -28.68
CA LYS A 324 25.80 -37.81 -30.10
C LYS A 324 27.25 -37.82 -30.58
N LYS A 325 28.06 -36.88 -30.08
CA LYS A 325 29.48 -36.75 -30.43
C LYS A 325 30.41 -37.50 -29.46
N LYS A 326 29.88 -38.34 -28.58
CA LYS A 326 30.63 -39.12 -27.57
C LYS A 326 31.58 -38.26 -26.71
N ARG A 327 31.16 -37.04 -26.39
CA ARG A 327 31.82 -36.11 -25.47
C ARG A 327 31.13 -36.13 -24.13
N THR A 328 31.85 -35.82 -23.06
CA THR A 328 31.26 -35.64 -21.73
C THR A 328 30.31 -34.44 -21.76
N PRO A 329 29.00 -34.62 -21.44
CA PRO A 329 28.05 -33.50 -21.41
C PRO A 329 28.43 -32.49 -20.34
N ASN A 330 28.36 -31.21 -20.68
CA ASN A 330 28.66 -30.11 -19.77
C ASN A 330 27.81 -28.89 -20.14
N ILE A 331 27.28 -28.18 -19.15
CA ILE A 331 26.67 -26.86 -19.36
C ILE A 331 27.75 -25.80 -19.08
N PRO A 332 28.13 -24.96 -20.06
CA PRO A 332 29.13 -23.93 -19.85
C PRO A 332 28.76 -23.01 -18.70
N SER A 333 29.75 -22.53 -17.93
CA SER A 333 29.51 -21.60 -16.82
C SER A 333 28.87 -20.26 -17.21
N ALA A 334 28.90 -19.92 -18.50
CA ALA A 334 28.24 -18.76 -19.10
C ALA A 334 26.75 -19.01 -19.41
N VAL A 335 26.25 -20.23 -19.19
CA VAL A 335 24.86 -20.62 -19.42
C VAL A 335 24.25 -21.03 -18.09
N ALA A 336 23.22 -20.31 -17.65
CA ALA A 336 22.48 -20.68 -16.45
C ALA A 336 21.68 -21.96 -16.67
N TRP A 337 21.56 -22.77 -15.61
CA TRP A 337 20.68 -23.94 -15.61
C TRP A 337 19.23 -23.55 -15.94
N PRO A 338 18.44 -24.40 -16.62
CA PRO A 338 17.03 -24.11 -16.90
C PRO A 338 16.25 -23.79 -15.62
N GLY A 339 15.44 -22.74 -15.62
CA GLY A 339 14.74 -22.31 -14.41
C GLY A 339 15.61 -21.41 -13.50
N GLY A 340 16.90 -21.26 -13.78
CA GLY A 340 17.86 -20.47 -13.00
C GLY A 340 18.29 -19.15 -13.63
N SER A 341 17.84 -18.83 -14.86
CA SER A 341 18.26 -17.62 -15.57
C SER A 341 17.34 -16.43 -15.28
N ALA A 342 17.92 -15.31 -14.82
CA ALA A 342 17.20 -14.06 -14.63
C ALA A 342 16.59 -13.49 -15.93
N HIS A 343 17.07 -13.89 -17.11
CA HIS A 343 16.43 -13.54 -18.37
C HIS A 343 15.01 -14.09 -18.46
N GLY A 344 14.73 -15.26 -17.86
CA GLY A 344 13.39 -15.84 -17.91
C GLY A 344 12.40 -15.23 -16.92
N SER A 345 12.85 -14.42 -15.95
CA SER A 345 11.94 -13.64 -15.12
C SER A 345 11.51 -12.33 -15.77
N GLY A 346 12.08 -11.97 -16.93
CA GLY A 346 11.77 -10.72 -17.64
C GLY A 346 12.33 -9.47 -16.95
N VAL A 347 13.27 -9.64 -16.02
CA VAL A 347 13.91 -8.55 -15.27
C VAL A 347 15.37 -8.32 -15.61
N ALA A 348 15.97 -9.18 -16.44
CA ALA A 348 17.35 -9.09 -16.83
C ALA A 348 17.53 -8.85 -18.33
N LEU A 349 18.65 -8.23 -18.68
CA LEU A 349 19.05 -7.96 -20.05
C LEU A 349 20.57 -7.87 -20.18
N ASP A 350 21.03 -8.19 -21.39
CA ASP A 350 22.40 -8.05 -21.85
C ASP A 350 22.49 -6.84 -22.78
N ILE A 351 23.42 -5.93 -22.49
CA ILE A 351 23.60 -4.68 -23.24
C ILE A 351 25.06 -4.36 -23.53
N ARG A 352 25.25 -3.45 -24.49
CA ARG A 352 26.53 -2.79 -24.74
C ARG A 352 26.35 -1.31 -24.98
N LEU A 353 27.41 -0.54 -24.76
CA LEU A 353 27.42 0.89 -25.02
C LEU A 353 27.90 1.17 -26.45
N GLY A 354 27.13 1.97 -27.18
CA GLY A 354 27.48 2.57 -28.46
C GLY A 354 27.73 4.06 -28.33
N ASN A 355 28.31 4.66 -29.37
CA ASN A 355 28.42 6.11 -29.50
C ASN A 355 27.02 6.73 -29.72
N LYS A 356 26.96 8.06 -29.75
CA LYS A 356 25.73 8.83 -30.03
C LYS A 356 24.98 8.42 -31.32
N ASP A 357 25.70 7.88 -32.30
CA ASP A 357 25.15 7.46 -33.59
C ASP A 357 24.77 5.96 -33.60
N GLY A 358 24.85 5.28 -32.45
CA GLY A 358 24.58 3.85 -32.30
C GLY A 358 25.71 2.93 -32.83
N GLY A 359 26.81 3.51 -33.28
CA GLY A 359 28.05 2.84 -33.65
C GLY A 359 28.69 2.17 -32.44
N GLN A 360 29.19 0.95 -32.62
CA GLN A 360 29.69 0.13 -31.52
C GLN A 360 31.03 0.67 -31.00
N LEU A 361 31.12 1.00 -29.71
CA LEU A 361 32.35 1.50 -29.09
C LEU A 361 33.33 0.38 -28.76
N TRP A 362 32.83 -0.79 -28.35
CA TRP A 362 33.63 -1.99 -28.07
C TRP A 362 32.77 -3.25 -28.10
N GLN A 363 33.33 -4.41 -28.46
CA GLN A 363 32.64 -5.71 -28.34
C GLN A 363 33.25 -6.47 -27.17
N VAL A 364 32.44 -6.77 -26.18
CA VAL A 364 32.88 -7.61 -25.07
C VAL A 364 32.17 -8.96 -25.15
N THR A 365 32.94 -10.03 -25.01
CA THR A 365 32.46 -11.40 -24.88
C THR A 365 32.89 -11.97 -23.54
N PHE A 366 32.31 -13.11 -23.14
CA PHE A 366 32.71 -13.80 -21.90
C PHE A 366 34.21 -14.09 -21.80
N ALA A 367 34.86 -14.40 -22.91
CA ALA A 367 36.31 -14.64 -22.96
C ALA A 367 37.15 -13.35 -22.91
N THR A 368 36.63 -12.24 -23.45
CA THR A 368 37.38 -10.98 -23.64
C THR A 368 37.03 -9.90 -22.63
N GLN A 369 36.07 -10.13 -21.74
CA GLN A 369 35.64 -9.13 -20.75
C GLN A 369 36.73 -8.64 -19.82
N ARG A 370 37.77 -9.46 -19.61
CA ARG A 370 38.97 -9.08 -18.86
C ARG A 370 39.80 -7.99 -19.53
N GLN A 371 39.61 -7.76 -20.83
CA GLN A 371 40.31 -6.76 -21.62
C GLN A 371 39.48 -5.48 -21.82
N ALA A 372 38.26 -5.42 -21.27
CA ALA A 372 37.39 -4.26 -21.41
C ALA A 372 38.02 -3.02 -20.74
N LYS A 373 38.02 -1.89 -21.45
CA LYS A 373 38.54 -0.62 -20.92
C LYS A 373 37.73 -0.18 -19.71
N LEU A 374 38.41 0.24 -18.63
CA LEU A 374 37.77 0.66 -17.38
C LEU A 374 36.75 1.79 -17.60
N GLU A 375 37.08 2.78 -18.45
CA GLU A 375 36.18 3.89 -18.78
C GLU A 375 34.85 3.40 -19.40
N TYR A 376 34.92 2.40 -20.27
CA TYR A 376 33.73 1.81 -20.88
C TYR A 376 32.87 1.10 -19.83
N VAL A 377 33.50 0.30 -18.96
CA VAL A 377 32.79 -0.46 -17.92
C VAL A 377 32.15 0.50 -16.90
N LYS A 378 32.86 1.57 -16.53
CA LYS A 378 32.34 2.65 -15.66
C LYS A 378 31.15 3.35 -16.27
N ALA A 379 31.28 3.85 -17.51
CA ALA A 379 30.21 4.55 -18.19
C ALA A 379 28.95 3.68 -18.31
N LEU A 380 29.10 2.41 -18.72
CA LEU A 380 28.00 1.46 -18.84
C LEU A 380 27.32 1.22 -17.48
N ALA A 381 28.11 0.96 -16.43
CA ALA A 381 27.58 0.65 -15.11
C ALA A 381 26.85 1.85 -14.49
N GLU A 382 27.45 3.04 -14.51
CA GLU A 382 26.85 4.25 -13.91
C GLU A 382 25.50 4.61 -14.53
N ILE A 383 25.39 4.54 -15.86
CA ILE A 383 24.13 4.81 -16.58
C ILE A 383 23.03 3.87 -16.08
N MET A 384 23.36 2.58 -15.98
CA MET A 384 22.41 1.55 -15.56
C MET A 384 22.05 1.66 -14.07
N TYR A 385 23.03 1.93 -13.21
CA TYR A 385 22.82 2.11 -11.78
C TYR A 385 21.95 3.33 -11.46
N GLU A 386 22.18 4.45 -12.15
CA GLU A 386 21.34 5.66 -12.03
C GLU A 386 19.90 5.40 -12.47
N ALA A 387 19.70 4.49 -13.45
CA ALA A 387 18.40 4.02 -13.87
C ALA A 387 17.79 2.93 -12.97
N GLY A 388 18.43 2.56 -11.86
CA GLY A 388 17.92 1.59 -10.89
C GLY A 388 18.10 0.13 -11.30
N TRP A 389 19.07 -0.16 -12.17
CA TRP A 389 19.51 -1.51 -12.48
C TRP A 389 20.66 -1.95 -11.57
N GLN A 390 20.85 -3.26 -11.44
CA GLN A 390 21.91 -3.90 -10.68
C GLN A 390 22.71 -4.78 -11.63
N ARG A 391 24.04 -4.81 -11.51
CA ARG A 391 24.88 -5.61 -12.42
C ARG A 391 25.17 -6.98 -11.83
N TYR A 392 25.19 -8.01 -12.68
CA TYR A 392 25.67 -9.33 -12.29
C TYR A 392 27.19 -9.34 -12.22
N VAL A 393 27.74 -9.85 -11.12
CA VAL A 393 29.18 -9.71 -10.82
C VAL A 393 30.10 -10.38 -11.85
N LYS A 394 29.65 -11.45 -12.51
CA LYS A 394 30.49 -12.23 -13.45
C LYS A 394 30.41 -11.78 -14.90
N GLU A 395 29.53 -10.84 -15.23
CA GLU A 395 29.27 -10.42 -16.62
C GLU A 395 29.06 -8.91 -16.69
N ILE A 396 29.98 -8.21 -17.35
CA ILE A 396 29.94 -6.74 -17.40
C ILE A 396 28.75 -6.16 -18.17
N TRP A 397 28.12 -6.97 -19.02
CA TRP A 397 27.01 -6.58 -19.90
C TRP A 397 25.64 -6.92 -19.32
N HIS A 398 25.60 -7.73 -18.27
CA HIS A 398 24.37 -8.30 -17.73
C HIS A 398 23.85 -7.47 -16.56
N PHE A 399 22.61 -6.99 -16.69
CA PHE A 399 21.95 -6.16 -15.70
C PHE A 399 20.56 -6.72 -15.38
N GLN A 400 20.14 -6.57 -14.13
CA GLN A 400 18.84 -7.00 -13.64
C GLN A 400 18.24 -5.97 -12.67
N THR A 401 16.91 -5.85 -12.64
CA THR A 401 16.23 -4.87 -11.75
C THR A 401 16.06 -5.36 -10.32
N ASN A 402 16.28 -6.65 -10.06
CA ASN A 402 16.32 -7.26 -8.74
C ASN A 402 17.27 -8.47 -8.73
N GLY A 403 17.98 -8.70 -7.63
CA GLY A 403 18.90 -9.84 -7.41
C GLY A 403 20.32 -9.66 -7.97
N GLY A 404 20.67 -8.49 -8.49
CA GLY A 404 22.02 -8.19 -8.93
C GLY A 404 22.89 -7.82 -7.73
N GLN A 405 24.14 -8.26 -7.74
CA GLN A 405 25.01 -8.10 -6.57
C GLN A 405 25.64 -6.70 -6.49
N CYS A 406 25.71 -5.97 -7.60
CA CYS A 406 26.45 -4.72 -7.68
C CYS A 406 25.52 -3.53 -7.98
N ILE A 407 25.60 -2.49 -7.14
CA ILE A 407 24.80 -1.26 -7.19
C ILE A 407 25.68 0.00 -7.28
N SER A 408 25.07 1.18 -7.42
CA SER A 408 25.76 2.47 -7.56
C SER A 408 26.92 2.66 -6.57
N GLY A 409 28.06 3.15 -7.06
CA GLY A 409 29.29 3.36 -6.25
C GLY A 409 30.08 2.09 -5.94
N GLN A 410 29.60 0.91 -6.32
CA GLN A 410 30.29 -0.37 -6.22
C GLN A 410 30.49 -0.91 -7.64
N CYS A 411 31.56 -1.65 -7.92
CA CYS A 411 31.48 -2.56 -9.06
C CYS A 411 32.15 -2.14 -10.38
N PHE A 412 33.30 -1.46 -10.46
CA PHE A 412 33.71 -0.85 -11.74
C PHE A 412 34.68 -1.68 -12.61
N SER A 413 35.27 -2.75 -12.08
CA SER A 413 36.23 -3.59 -12.82
C SER A 413 35.98 -5.08 -12.60
N TYR A 414 36.58 -5.92 -13.45
CA TYR A 414 36.57 -7.39 -13.32
C TYR A 414 37.74 -7.91 -12.46
N PHE A 415 38.60 -7.05 -11.88
CA PHE A 415 39.74 -7.48 -11.05
C PHE A 415 40.15 -6.49 -9.95
N GLY A 416 40.44 -7.08 -8.78
CA GLY A 416 41.14 -6.51 -7.62
C GLY A 416 40.27 -6.52 -6.37
N ASP A 417 40.63 -7.33 -5.36
CA ASP A 417 39.93 -7.59 -4.09
C ASP A 417 39.60 -6.36 -3.20
N GLU A 418 39.76 -5.14 -3.73
CA GLU A 418 39.60 -3.89 -2.98
C GLU A 418 38.45 -2.99 -3.52
N ASP A 419 38.13 -3.02 -4.83
CA ASP A 419 37.20 -2.04 -5.45
C ASP A 419 35.79 -2.57 -5.77
N CYS A 420 35.55 -3.86 -5.54
CA CYS A 420 34.31 -4.55 -5.91
C CYS A 420 33.76 -5.39 -4.76
N LYS A 421 33.45 -4.76 -3.61
CA LYS A 421 32.67 -5.40 -2.55
C LYS A 421 31.18 -5.35 -2.90
N CYS A 422 30.77 -6.20 -3.84
CA CYS A 422 29.36 -6.53 -4.06
C CYS A 422 28.94 -7.46 -2.91
N ASN A 423 28.51 -6.88 -1.78
CA ASN A 423 28.04 -7.62 -0.60
C ASN A 423 26.56 -7.97 -0.75
#